data_AF-A0A7S1FCY5-F1
#
_entry.id   AF-A0A7S1FCY5-F1
#
_cell.length_a   1.000
_cell.length_b   1.000
_cell.length_c   1.000
_cell.angle_alpha   90.00
_cell.angle_beta   90.00
_cell.angle_gamma   90.00
#
_symmetry.space_group_name_H-M   'P 1'
#
loop_
_entity.id
_entity.type
_entity.pdbx_description
1 polymer ?
#
loop_
_entity_poly.entity_id
_entity_poly.type
_entity_poly.pdbx_seq_one_letter_code
_entity_poly.pdbx_strand_id
1 'polypeptide(L)'
;MALRPWNVFKTTVYVAKTTGGHVPVISRINRARTQVPFESASEDISFGKVFVAFALPSAVTWMLLCASWWRYSDPERLRAVEAKSGGPVILNVLGWRVTSHLGPPQTPNLARASLHDRLLQSLPDPLLLDSERCHALSRLEQLSQRTLGASSLTGTGGLEVLEPLFLELFSTETADMRWTTSERETCLRILLNVVCATPCEKREVPGWVLSSLVSLRGEPFDSPLQEEVRATLLVLLLDAPANCKLAAELPEVLEYFSQGFKKKEDTLWPLKAYLLSGETTDLVRKGARLIARECPGAIALPQKYDRETPSLQMKYDLRNMWTTTMLTVAWGAFRGWTGVVNVSSVFRMVRFAAGALGGVALLEGLWRAQESMIDAPWYCEESRVMLPCSAAMCGVNCAAWAWAFKRTAAMAPFTFCIFVKDDHSDSYRSFKI
;
A
#
# COMPACT_ATOMS: atom_id res chain seq x y z
N MET A 1 -4.01 8.83 -51.34
CA MET A 1 -4.02 7.83 -50.25
C MET A 1 -5.40 7.87 -49.61
N ALA A 2 -6.25 6.87 -49.84
CA ALA A 2 -7.65 6.90 -49.40
C ALA A 2 -7.76 6.44 -47.93
N LEU A 3 -8.09 7.37 -47.02
CA LEU A 3 -8.41 7.04 -45.64
C LEU A 3 -9.88 6.57 -45.59
N ARG A 4 -10.12 5.35 -45.11
CA ARG A 4 -11.50 4.91 -44.80
C ARG A 4 -11.86 5.40 -43.40
N PRO A 5 -12.92 6.20 -43.22
CA PRO A 5 -13.39 6.57 -41.91
C PRO A 5 -14.01 5.36 -41.22
N TRP A 6 -13.59 5.08 -39.99
CA TRP A 6 -14.25 4.13 -39.11
C TRP A 6 -14.79 4.89 -37.89
N ASN A 7 -16.11 4.87 -37.74
CA ASN A 7 -16.79 5.54 -36.64
C ASN A 7 -16.89 4.59 -35.45
N VAL A 8 -16.15 4.89 -34.38
CA VAL A 8 -16.23 4.16 -33.12
C VAL A 8 -16.49 5.19 -32.01
N PHE A 9 -17.56 5.01 -31.25
CA PHE A 9 -18.00 5.92 -30.17
C PHE A 9 -17.99 7.42 -30.55
N LYS A 10 -18.71 7.77 -31.62
CA LYS A 10 -18.84 9.16 -32.14
C LYS A 10 -17.52 9.85 -32.52
N THR A 11 -16.41 9.10 -32.57
CA THR A 11 -15.09 9.61 -32.93
C THR A 11 -14.66 8.93 -34.23
N THR A 12 -14.40 9.72 -35.29
CA THR A 12 -13.96 9.21 -36.58
C THR A 12 -12.47 8.87 -36.50
N VAL A 13 -12.13 7.57 -36.49
CA VAL A 13 -10.75 7.11 -36.50
C VAL A 13 -10.35 6.79 -37.94
N TYR A 14 -9.26 7.42 -38.40
CA TYR A 14 -8.72 7.20 -39.74
C TYR A 14 -7.66 6.09 -39.68
N VAL A 15 -7.96 4.92 -40.24
CA VAL A 15 -6.98 3.84 -40.40
C VAL A 15 -6.26 4.01 -41.74
N ALA A 16 -4.96 4.27 -41.68
CA ALA A 16 -4.13 4.40 -42.88
C ALA A 16 -3.76 3.01 -43.43
N LYS A 17 -4.15 2.73 -44.68
CA LYS A 17 -3.69 1.55 -45.43
C LYS A 17 -2.20 1.71 -45.74
N THR A 18 -1.36 0.79 -45.27
CA THR A 18 0.09 0.81 -45.45
C THR A 18 0.46 0.36 -46.86
N THR A 19 0.51 1.30 -47.80
CA THR A 19 1.26 1.14 -49.05
C THR A 19 2.13 2.37 -49.25
N GLY A 20 3.44 2.21 -48.98
CA GLY A 20 4.50 3.14 -49.40
C GLY A 20 5.09 4.04 -48.32
N GLY A 21 6.43 3.96 -48.16
CA GLY A 21 7.29 4.99 -47.57
C GLY A 21 7.43 4.98 -46.05
N HIS A 22 8.64 4.69 -45.56
CA HIS A 22 9.06 4.80 -44.16
C HIS A 22 9.12 6.26 -43.69
N VAL A 23 7.96 6.85 -43.45
CA VAL A 23 7.85 8.04 -42.59
C VAL A 23 7.63 7.53 -41.16
N PRO A 24 8.51 7.77 -40.18
CA PRO A 24 8.35 7.26 -38.82
C PRO A 24 7.01 7.71 -38.21
N VAL A 25 6.35 6.84 -37.44
CA VAL A 25 5.00 7.08 -36.86
C VAL A 25 4.90 8.44 -36.17
N ILE A 26 5.95 8.84 -35.45
CA ILE A 26 6.07 10.13 -34.77
C ILE A 26 5.95 11.31 -35.74
N SER A 27 6.61 11.25 -36.90
CA SER A 27 6.55 12.30 -37.91
C SER A 27 5.19 12.37 -38.62
N ARG A 28 4.45 11.26 -38.71
CA ARG A 28 3.07 11.25 -39.23
C ARG A 28 2.08 11.84 -38.22
N ILE A 29 2.24 11.54 -36.93
CA ILE A 29 1.44 12.13 -35.85
C ILE A 29 1.68 13.65 -35.79
N ASN A 30 2.94 14.08 -35.93
CA ASN A 30 3.28 15.50 -35.96
C ASN A 30 2.69 16.20 -37.18
N ARG A 31 2.72 15.58 -38.38
CA ARG A 31 2.09 16.13 -39.60
C ARG A 31 0.57 16.17 -39.52
N ALA A 32 -0.06 15.16 -38.93
CA ALA A 32 -1.50 15.13 -38.71
C ALA A 32 -1.93 16.23 -37.73
N ARG A 33 -1.12 16.52 -36.70
CA ARG A 33 -1.39 17.60 -35.75
C ARG A 33 -1.18 19.00 -36.32
N THR A 34 -0.25 19.20 -37.27
CA THR A 34 -0.07 20.50 -37.93
C THR A 34 -1.11 20.78 -39.01
N GLN A 35 -1.81 19.75 -39.50
CA GLN A 35 -2.86 19.87 -40.53
C GLN A 35 -4.28 20.02 -39.96
N VAL A 36 -4.47 19.77 -38.66
CA VAL A 36 -5.71 20.13 -37.98
C VAL A 36 -5.58 21.59 -37.57
N PRO A 37 -6.27 22.55 -38.23
CA PRO A 37 -6.38 23.89 -37.68
C PRO A 37 -6.92 23.73 -36.27
N PHE A 38 -6.23 24.33 -35.31
CA PHE A 38 -6.69 24.43 -33.93
C PHE A 38 -7.88 25.42 -33.92
N GLU A 39 -9.00 25.02 -34.53
CA GLU A 39 -10.29 25.61 -34.22
C GLU A 39 -10.53 25.25 -32.75
N SER A 40 -10.12 26.18 -31.90
CA SER A 40 -10.35 26.20 -30.47
C SER A 40 -11.84 26.36 -30.21
N ALA A 41 -12.63 25.34 -30.50
CA ALA A 41 -13.83 25.06 -29.75
C ALA A 41 -13.40 24.27 -28.49
N SER A 42 -12.55 24.86 -27.65
CA SER A 42 -12.53 24.45 -26.26
C SER A 42 -13.83 24.98 -25.66
N GLU A 43 -14.90 24.20 -25.72
CA GLU A 43 -15.88 24.30 -24.66
C GLU A 43 -15.13 23.97 -23.37
N ASP A 44 -14.59 25.01 -22.73
CA ASP A 44 -13.93 24.91 -21.44
C ASP A 44 -14.98 24.45 -20.44
N ILE A 45 -15.15 23.12 -20.29
CA ILE A 45 -16.12 22.47 -19.40
C ILE A 45 -16.03 23.18 -18.05
N SER A 46 -17.02 23.95 -17.61
CA SER A 46 -16.85 24.81 -16.42
C SER A 46 -16.41 24.00 -15.18
N PHE A 47 -15.69 24.63 -14.24
CA PHE A 47 -15.29 23.94 -13.00
C PHE A 47 -16.50 23.32 -12.30
N GLY A 48 -17.64 24.04 -12.27
CA GLY A 48 -18.89 23.52 -11.71
C GLY A 48 -19.36 22.22 -12.39
N LYS A 49 -19.29 22.12 -13.73
CA LYS A 49 -19.62 20.88 -14.45
C LYS A 49 -18.69 19.73 -14.06
N VAL A 50 -17.38 19.99 -13.96
CA VAL A 50 -16.40 18.97 -13.55
C VAL A 50 -16.61 18.56 -12.09
N PHE A 51 -16.87 19.52 -11.19
CA PHE A 51 -17.18 19.26 -9.79
C PHE A 51 -18.43 18.39 -9.67
N VAL A 52 -19.53 18.74 -10.34
CA VAL A 52 -20.77 17.95 -10.33
C VAL A 52 -20.54 16.54 -10.89
N ALA A 53 -19.71 16.40 -11.92
CA ALA A 53 -19.35 15.11 -12.50
C ALA A 53 -18.61 14.19 -11.51
N PHE A 54 -17.83 14.73 -10.57
CA PHE A 54 -17.21 13.97 -9.48
C PHE A 54 -18.12 13.83 -8.24
N ALA A 55 -18.85 14.89 -7.91
CA ALA A 55 -19.68 14.96 -6.71
C ALA A 55 -20.88 14.03 -6.79
N LEU A 56 -21.54 13.89 -7.94
CA LEU A 56 -22.72 13.03 -8.06
C LEU A 56 -22.36 11.55 -7.86
N PRO A 57 -21.38 10.95 -8.56
CA PRO A 57 -20.97 9.57 -8.29
C PRO A 57 -20.43 9.39 -6.86
N SER A 58 -19.67 10.36 -6.34
CA SER A 58 -19.13 10.28 -4.97
C SER A 58 -20.22 10.31 -3.92
N ALA A 59 -21.23 11.17 -4.08
CA ALA A 59 -22.39 11.24 -3.19
C ALA A 59 -23.23 9.96 -3.26
N VAL A 60 -23.47 9.42 -4.45
CA VAL A 60 -24.16 8.13 -4.62
C VAL A 60 -23.38 7.01 -3.93
N THR A 61 -22.07 6.95 -4.15
CA THR A 61 -21.18 5.95 -3.54
C THR A 61 -21.17 6.08 -2.02
N TRP A 62 -21.03 7.31 -1.51
CA TRP A 62 -21.07 7.61 -0.09
C TRP A 62 -22.41 7.19 0.53
N MET A 63 -23.55 7.51 -0.09
CA MET A 63 -24.86 7.09 0.39
C MET A 63 -25.01 5.57 0.40
N LEU A 64 -24.51 4.86 -0.63
CA LEU A 64 -24.51 3.40 -0.68
C LEU A 64 -23.62 2.78 0.40
N LEU A 65 -22.45 3.37 0.67
CA LEU A 65 -21.53 2.93 1.73
C LEU A 65 -22.11 3.21 3.12
N CYS A 66 -22.77 4.34 3.33
CA CYS A 66 -23.51 4.66 4.55
C CYS A 66 -24.69 3.69 4.77
N ALA A 67 -25.45 3.41 3.71
CA ALA A 67 -26.54 2.44 3.77
C ALA A 67 -25.99 1.03 4.07
N SER A 68 -24.87 0.66 3.47
CA SER A 68 -24.18 -0.61 3.73
C SER A 68 -23.67 -0.67 5.17
N TRP A 69 -23.06 0.40 5.67
CA TRP A 69 -22.61 0.53 7.06
C TRP A 69 -23.75 0.32 8.04
N TRP A 70 -24.88 0.97 7.81
CA TRP A 70 -26.06 0.81 8.64
C TRP A 70 -26.69 -0.58 8.50
N ARG A 71 -26.75 -1.12 7.28
CA ARG A 71 -27.29 -2.46 7.00
C ARG A 71 -26.49 -3.55 7.72
N TYR A 72 -25.18 -3.38 7.76
CA TYR A 72 -24.18 -4.33 8.26
C TYR A 72 -23.57 -3.92 9.61
N SER A 73 -24.24 -3.06 10.37
CA SER A 73 -23.82 -2.70 11.73
C SER A 73 -23.96 -3.85 12.73
N ASP A 74 -24.77 -4.85 12.37
CA ASP A 74 -25.06 -6.04 13.16
C ASP A 74 -24.11 -7.20 12.78
N PRO A 75 -23.31 -7.71 13.73
CA PRO A 75 -22.42 -8.86 13.53
C PRO A 75 -23.09 -10.08 12.89
N GLU A 76 -24.33 -10.39 13.27
CA GLU A 76 -25.03 -11.58 12.77
C GLU A 76 -25.39 -11.44 11.28
N ARG A 77 -25.80 -10.24 10.87
CA ARG A 77 -26.09 -9.94 9.47
C ARG A 77 -24.83 -10.02 8.61
N LEU A 78 -23.69 -9.57 9.13
CA LEU A 78 -22.40 -9.67 8.44
C LEU A 78 -22.01 -11.13 8.20
N ARG A 79 -22.12 -11.99 9.22
CA ARG A 79 -21.87 -13.43 9.10
C ARG A 79 -22.84 -14.10 8.12
N ALA A 80 -24.11 -13.71 8.13
CA ALA A 80 -25.11 -14.21 7.20
C ALA A 80 -24.85 -13.76 5.75
N VAL A 81 -24.22 -12.60 5.54
CA VAL A 81 -23.80 -12.12 4.22
C VAL A 81 -22.58 -12.89 3.76
N GLU A 82 -21.58 -13.08 4.62
CA GLU A 82 -20.38 -13.87 4.33
C GLU A 82 -20.73 -15.28 3.84
N ALA A 83 -21.74 -15.92 4.44
CA ALA A 83 -22.19 -17.26 4.07
C ALA A 83 -22.90 -17.34 2.69
N LYS A 84 -23.22 -16.22 2.03
CA LYS A 84 -23.88 -16.20 0.73
C LYS A 84 -22.88 -16.21 -0.42
N SER A 85 -23.29 -16.77 -1.55
CA SER A 85 -22.54 -16.64 -2.81
C SER A 85 -22.29 -15.16 -3.14
N GLY A 86 -21.03 -14.79 -3.34
CA GLY A 86 -20.60 -13.40 -3.59
C GLY A 86 -20.52 -12.49 -2.35
N GLY A 87 -20.97 -12.98 -1.18
CA GLY A 87 -20.87 -12.28 0.10
C GLY A 87 -19.45 -11.83 0.45
N PRO A 88 -18.44 -12.70 0.38
CA PRO A 88 -17.06 -12.33 0.68
C PRO A 88 -16.53 -11.21 -0.21
N VAL A 89 -16.90 -11.18 -1.50
CA VAL A 89 -16.53 -10.11 -2.45
C VAL A 89 -17.12 -8.78 -2.03
N ILE A 90 -18.42 -8.75 -1.70
CA ILE A 90 -19.10 -7.53 -1.21
C ILE A 90 -18.39 -7.02 0.05
N LEU A 91 -18.15 -7.90 1.00
CA LEU A 91 -17.48 -7.54 2.24
C LEU A 91 -16.04 -7.08 1.98
N ASN A 92 -15.31 -7.63 0.99
CA ASN A 92 -13.95 -7.19 0.62
C ASN A 92 -13.98 -5.74 0.10
N VAL A 93 -14.89 -5.46 -0.84
CA VAL A 93 -15.08 -4.11 -1.38
C VAL A 93 -15.43 -3.13 -0.26
N LEU A 94 -16.25 -3.54 0.70
CA LEU A 94 -16.65 -2.73 1.85
C LEU A 94 -15.52 -2.48 2.87
N GLY A 95 -14.62 -3.45 3.03
CA GLY A 95 -13.45 -3.34 3.91
C GLY A 95 -12.23 -2.68 3.27
N TRP A 96 -12.29 -2.37 1.97
CA TRP A 96 -11.14 -1.88 1.23
C TRP A 96 -10.75 -0.45 1.64
N ARG A 97 -9.45 -0.18 1.77
CA ARG A 97 -8.89 1.13 2.10
C ARG A 97 -9.44 2.24 1.19
N VAL A 98 -9.51 2.00 -0.11
CA VAL A 98 -10.03 2.97 -1.09
C VAL A 98 -11.48 3.34 -0.81
N THR A 99 -12.34 2.36 -0.59
CA THR A 99 -13.77 2.61 -0.35
C THR A 99 -14.00 3.27 1.01
N SER A 100 -13.13 2.99 2.00
CA SER A 100 -13.15 3.69 3.29
C SER A 100 -12.88 5.20 3.20
N HIS A 101 -12.28 5.68 2.10
CA HIS A 101 -12.13 7.13 1.86
C HIS A 101 -13.35 7.78 1.20
N LEU A 102 -14.29 6.97 0.69
CA LEU A 102 -15.53 7.42 0.06
C LEU A 102 -16.74 7.29 1.00
N GLY A 103 -16.57 6.75 2.20
CA GLY A 103 -17.65 6.51 3.17
C GLY A 103 -17.14 6.11 4.55
N PRO A 104 -18.03 5.73 5.47
CA PRO A 104 -17.66 5.21 6.78
C PRO A 104 -16.75 3.97 6.70
N PRO A 105 -15.71 3.85 7.53
CA PRO A 105 -14.90 2.65 7.60
C PRO A 105 -15.75 1.47 8.11
N GLN A 106 -15.73 0.35 7.39
CA GLN A 106 -16.42 -0.88 7.79
C GLN A 106 -15.59 -1.75 8.72
N THR A 107 -14.29 -1.46 8.84
CA THR A 107 -13.35 -2.17 9.70
C THR A 107 -13.89 -2.44 11.11
N PRO A 108 -14.55 -1.49 11.82
CA PRO A 108 -15.12 -1.77 13.14
C PRO A 108 -16.25 -2.80 13.14
N ASN A 109 -17.08 -2.83 12.09
CA ASN A 109 -18.18 -3.79 11.96
C ASN A 109 -17.64 -5.18 11.61
N LEU A 110 -16.69 -5.24 10.67
CA LEU A 110 -16.00 -6.47 10.26
C LEU A 110 -15.23 -7.10 11.42
N ALA A 111 -14.54 -6.27 12.22
CA ALA A 111 -13.87 -6.64 13.45
C ALA A 111 -14.85 -7.26 14.46
N ARG A 112 -15.94 -6.56 14.79
CA ARG A 112 -16.99 -7.04 15.72
C ARG A 112 -17.69 -8.31 15.26
N ALA A 113 -17.74 -8.55 13.95
CA ALA A 113 -18.32 -9.76 13.39
C ALA A 113 -17.40 -10.99 13.51
N SER A 114 -16.15 -10.84 13.96
CA SER A 114 -15.18 -11.93 14.08
C SER A 114 -14.95 -12.67 12.76
N LEU A 115 -15.04 -11.95 11.62
CA LEU A 115 -14.88 -12.59 10.31
C LEU A 115 -13.43 -13.04 10.06
N HIS A 116 -12.47 -12.44 10.76
CA HIS A 116 -11.07 -12.85 10.70
C HIS A 116 -10.80 -14.18 11.40
N ASP A 117 -11.57 -14.54 12.44
CA ASP A 117 -11.33 -15.75 13.24
C ASP A 117 -11.43 -17.01 12.38
N ARG A 118 -12.45 -17.10 11.53
CA ARG A 118 -12.62 -18.24 10.61
C ARG A 118 -11.49 -18.34 9.60
N LEU A 119 -11.00 -17.20 9.13
CA LEU A 119 -9.92 -17.16 8.15
C LEU A 119 -8.61 -17.62 8.79
N LEU A 120 -8.29 -17.11 9.98
CA LEU A 120 -7.14 -17.58 10.76
C LEU A 120 -7.23 -19.07 11.07
N GLN A 121 -8.41 -19.58 11.44
CA GLN A 121 -8.63 -21.00 11.69
C GLN A 121 -8.53 -21.88 10.44
N SER A 122 -8.82 -21.35 9.25
CA SER A 122 -8.75 -22.10 8.00
C SER A 122 -7.32 -22.22 7.45
N LEU A 123 -6.43 -21.25 7.72
CA LEU A 123 -5.08 -21.24 7.16
C LEU A 123 -4.29 -22.53 7.43
N PRO A 124 -4.29 -23.11 8.66
CA PRO A 124 -3.55 -24.33 8.94
C PRO A 124 -4.11 -25.59 8.26
N ASP A 125 -5.28 -25.53 7.62
CA ASP A 125 -5.88 -26.69 6.97
C ASP A 125 -5.05 -27.10 5.73
N PRO A 126 -4.44 -28.30 5.72
CA PRO A 126 -3.63 -28.75 4.60
C PRO A 126 -4.46 -28.99 3.33
N LEU A 127 -5.79 -29.10 3.44
CA LEU A 127 -6.69 -29.28 2.31
C LEU A 127 -7.25 -27.96 1.77
N LEU A 128 -6.87 -26.82 2.35
CA LEU A 128 -7.31 -25.51 1.89
C LEU A 128 -6.82 -25.25 0.46
N LEU A 129 -7.75 -24.90 -0.43
CA LEU A 129 -7.42 -24.58 -1.81
C LEU A 129 -6.59 -23.30 -1.88
N ASP A 130 -5.62 -23.21 -2.81
CA ASP A 130 -4.78 -22.02 -2.97
C ASP A 130 -5.61 -20.74 -3.18
N SER A 131 -6.73 -20.83 -3.90
CA SER A 131 -7.64 -19.70 -4.08
C SER A 131 -8.30 -19.24 -2.78
N GLU A 132 -8.59 -20.18 -1.88
CA GLU A 132 -9.18 -19.91 -0.57
C GLU A 132 -8.13 -19.33 0.39
N ARG A 133 -6.90 -19.86 0.36
CA ARG A 133 -5.74 -19.31 1.08
C ARG A 133 -5.44 -17.88 0.65
N CYS A 134 -5.33 -17.64 -0.65
CA CYS A 134 -5.13 -16.30 -1.22
C CYS A 134 -6.25 -15.33 -0.79
N HIS A 135 -7.50 -15.81 -0.78
CA HIS A 135 -8.64 -15.00 -0.34
C HIS A 135 -8.56 -14.65 1.16
N ALA A 136 -8.24 -15.64 2.00
CA ALA A 136 -8.08 -15.46 3.44
C ALA A 136 -6.97 -14.45 3.75
N LEU A 137 -5.79 -14.63 3.16
CA LEU A 137 -4.66 -13.72 3.34
C LEU A 137 -4.98 -12.31 2.82
N SER A 138 -5.61 -12.18 1.65
CA SER A 138 -6.01 -10.87 1.11
C SER A 138 -6.98 -10.13 2.04
N ARG A 139 -7.94 -10.84 2.65
CA ARG A 139 -8.85 -10.25 3.63
C ARG A 139 -8.14 -9.82 4.90
N LEU A 140 -7.30 -10.70 5.46
CA LEU A 140 -6.54 -10.40 6.68
C LEU A 140 -5.61 -9.21 6.45
N GLU A 141 -4.99 -9.13 5.28
CA GLU A 141 -4.19 -7.99 4.85
C GLU A 141 -5.02 -6.70 4.84
N GLN A 142 -6.17 -6.69 4.17
CA GLN A 142 -7.07 -5.53 4.15
C GLN A 142 -7.47 -5.05 5.54
N LEU A 143 -7.76 -5.98 6.46
CA LEU A 143 -8.08 -5.63 7.86
C LEU A 143 -6.86 -5.06 8.58
N SER A 144 -5.69 -5.67 8.40
CA SER A 144 -4.44 -5.26 9.05
C SER A 144 -3.94 -3.88 8.60
N GLN A 145 -4.34 -3.40 7.41
CA GLN A 145 -3.91 -2.09 6.90
C GLN A 145 -4.42 -0.90 7.74
N ARG A 146 -5.42 -1.11 8.61
CA ARG A 146 -5.96 -0.09 9.51
C ARG A 146 -5.64 -0.44 10.95
N THR A 147 -5.20 0.53 11.76
CA THR A 147 -4.82 0.29 13.16
C THR A 147 -5.93 -0.41 13.96
N LEU A 148 -7.18 0.02 13.82
CA LEU A 148 -8.32 -0.63 14.48
C LEU A 148 -8.58 -2.06 13.98
N GLY A 149 -8.38 -2.31 12.67
CA GLY A 149 -8.54 -3.64 12.11
C GLY A 149 -7.42 -4.57 12.54
N ALA A 150 -6.19 -4.08 12.50
CA ALA A 150 -5.01 -4.77 13.00
C ALA A 150 -5.13 -5.11 14.50
N SER A 151 -5.56 -4.16 15.33
CA SER A 151 -5.79 -4.42 16.76
C SER A 151 -6.95 -5.39 17.01
N SER A 152 -7.93 -5.45 16.12
CA SER A 152 -9.01 -6.43 16.25
C SER A 152 -8.57 -7.86 16.00
N LEU A 153 -7.51 -8.08 15.20
CA LEU A 153 -6.99 -9.43 14.90
C LEU A 153 -6.42 -10.14 16.13
N THR A 154 -6.02 -9.40 17.16
CA THR A 154 -5.58 -9.96 18.45
C THR A 154 -6.71 -9.97 19.49
N GLY A 155 -7.81 -9.26 19.23
CA GLY A 155 -8.97 -9.17 20.11
C GLY A 155 -8.60 -8.76 21.54
N THR A 156 -9.12 -9.49 22.53
CA THR A 156 -8.71 -9.32 23.93
C THR A 156 -7.41 -10.05 24.27
N GLY A 157 -6.97 -10.98 23.42
CA GLY A 157 -5.77 -11.79 23.60
C GLY A 157 -4.47 -11.05 23.25
N GLY A 158 -3.43 -11.84 22.99
CA GLY A 158 -2.11 -11.41 22.50
C GLY A 158 -1.83 -11.89 21.08
N LEU A 159 -0.56 -11.87 20.67
CA LEU A 159 -0.12 -12.34 19.35
C LEU A 159 -0.27 -13.86 19.15
N GLU A 160 -0.56 -14.61 20.22
CA GLU A 160 -0.84 -16.06 20.19
C GLU A 160 -1.94 -16.43 19.18
N VAL A 161 -2.96 -15.58 19.02
CA VAL A 161 -4.08 -15.80 18.07
C VAL A 161 -3.59 -15.82 16.61
N LEU A 162 -2.42 -15.25 16.34
CA LEU A 162 -1.80 -15.22 15.01
C LEU A 162 -0.87 -16.43 14.77
N GLU A 163 -0.86 -17.43 15.64
CA GLU A 163 -0.13 -18.69 15.42
C GLU A 163 -0.32 -19.26 14.00
N PRO A 164 -1.54 -19.29 13.42
CA PRO A 164 -1.72 -19.70 12.02
C PRO A 164 -0.89 -18.92 11.00
N LEU A 165 -0.74 -17.60 11.17
CA LEU A 165 0.06 -16.76 10.28
C LEU A 165 1.56 -16.97 10.47
N PHE A 166 2.00 -17.24 11.71
CA PHE A 166 3.38 -17.61 11.97
C PHE A 166 3.70 -18.98 11.35
N LEU A 167 2.81 -19.96 11.49
CA LEU A 167 2.96 -21.26 10.84
C LEU A 167 3.01 -21.12 9.32
N GLU A 168 2.12 -20.33 8.71
CA GLU A 168 2.16 -20.04 7.27
C GLU A 168 3.46 -19.35 6.84
N LEU A 169 4.01 -18.46 7.66
CA LEU A 169 5.27 -17.78 7.37
C LEU A 169 6.49 -18.73 7.47
N PHE A 170 6.51 -19.61 8.48
CA PHE A 170 7.69 -20.41 8.83
C PHE A 170 7.63 -21.86 8.40
N SER A 171 6.51 -22.35 7.90
CA SER A 171 6.39 -23.77 7.56
C SER A 171 7.41 -24.15 6.48
N THR A 172 8.15 -25.23 6.74
CA THR A 172 9.25 -25.75 5.91
C THR A 172 8.88 -27.07 5.20
N GLU A 173 7.71 -27.63 5.49
CA GLU A 173 7.17 -28.89 4.95
C GLU A 173 6.00 -28.56 4.00
N THR A 174 5.87 -29.00 2.75
CA THR A 174 6.27 -30.24 2.06
C THR A 174 6.37 -29.98 0.54
N ALA A 175 7.08 -30.85 -0.17
CA ALA A 175 7.35 -30.81 -1.62
C ALA A 175 6.12 -30.73 -2.57
N ASP A 176 4.89 -30.76 -2.05
CA ASP A 176 3.65 -30.72 -2.84
C ASP A 176 2.85 -29.42 -2.68
N MET A 177 3.16 -28.57 -1.68
CA MET A 177 2.56 -27.24 -1.58
C MET A 177 3.48 -26.21 -2.22
N ARG A 178 3.18 -25.84 -3.47
CA ARG A 178 3.80 -24.68 -4.12
C ARG A 178 3.27 -23.40 -3.47
N TRP A 179 3.69 -23.10 -2.26
CA TRP A 179 3.49 -21.78 -1.73
C TRP A 179 4.20 -20.77 -2.61
N THR A 180 3.48 -19.71 -2.91
CA THR A 180 4.05 -18.60 -3.67
C THR A 180 4.79 -17.70 -2.70
N THR A 181 5.95 -17.18 -3.12
CA THR A 181 6.69 -16.11 -2.43
C THR A 181 5.76 -14.99 -1.97
N SER A 182 4.74 -14.69 -2.79
CA SER A 182 3.70 -13.70 -2.55
C SER A 182 2.87 -13.95 -1.27
N GLU A 183 2.57 -15.20 -0.92
CA GLU A 183 1.77 -15.53 0.28
C GLU A 183 2.58 -15.29 1.55
N ARG A 184 3.83 -15.74 1.59
CA ARG A 184 4.76 -15.49 2.71
C ARG A 184 5.02 -14.00 2.92
N GLU A 185 5.20 -13.25 1.83
CA GLU A 185 5.30 -11.78 1.91
C GLU A 185 4.01 -11.16 2.48
N THR A 186 2.84 -11.70 2.12
CA THR A 186 1.55 -11.23 2.65
C THR A 186 1.44 -11.50 4.15
N CYS A 187 1.82 -12.69 4.62
CA CYS A 187 1.87 -13.02 6.04
C CYS A 187 2.80 -12.07 6.81
N LEU A 188 4.00 -11.81 6.29
CA LEU A 188 4.95 -10.90 6.91
C LEU A 188 4.38 -9.47 7.06
N ARG A 189 3.64 -8.99 6.06
CA ARG A 189 2.97 -7.68 6.10
C ARG A 189 1.86 -7.63 7.14
N ILE A 190 0.99 -8.64 7.15
CA ILE A 190 -0.08 -8.75 8.14
C ILE A 190 0.51 -8.74 9.55
N LEU A 191 1.49 -9.62 9.80
CA LEU A 191 2.13 -9.75 11.11
C LEU A 191 2.73 -8.42 11.55
N LEU A 192 3.50 -7.75 10.68
CA LEU A 192 4.13 -6.49 11.05
C LEU A 192 3.11 -5.38 11.32
N ASN A 193 2.02 -5.29 10.53
CA ASN A 193 0.93 -4.36 10.80
C ASN A 193 0.27 -4.62 12.16
N VAL A 194 0.02 -5.89 12.49
CA VAL A 194 -0.61 -6.28 13.76
C VAL A 194 0.33 -6.03 14.93
N VAL A 195 1.62 -6.38 14.83
CA VAL A 195 2.60 -6.10 15.89
C VAL A 195 2.70 -4.59 16.15
N CYS A 196 2.74 -3.76 15.09
CA CYS A 196 2.74 -2.30 15.22
C CYS A 196 1.49 -1.76 15.94
N ALA A 197 0.31 -2.31 15.65
CA ALA A 197 -0.95 -1.91 16.28
C ALA A 197 -1.15 -2.50 17.69
N THR A 198 -0.42 -3.56 18.04
CA THR A 198 -0.53 -4.25 19.33
C THR A 198 0.32 -3.53 20.39
N PRO A 199 -0.23 -3.21 21.59
CA PRO A 199 0.54 -2.67 22.71
C PRO A 199 1.72 -3.58 23.09
N CYS A 200 2.84 -3.01 23.53
CA CYS A 200 4.06 -3.79 23.78
C CYS A 200 3.87 -4.91 24.81
N GLU A 201 2.98 -4.72 25.79
CA GLU A 201 2.67 -5.70 26.83
C GLU A 201 1.95 -6.94 26.29
N LYS A 202 1.36 -6.85 25.08
CA LYS A 202 0.63 -7.93 24.42
C LYS A 202 1.38 -8.58 23.26
N ARG A 203 2.65 -8.19 23.05
CA ARG A 203 3.49 -8.69 21.94
C ARG A 203 4.25 -9.98 22.29
N GLU A 204 3.91 -10.63 23.39
CA GLU A 204 4.53 -11.89 23.78
C GLU A 204 4.30 -12.96 22.69
N VAL A 205 5.37 -13.68 22.34
CA VAL A 205 5.32 -14.78 21.37
C VAL A 205 6.09 -16.00 21.89
N PRO A 206 5.73 -17.21 21.45
CA PRO A 206 6.51 -18.40 21.77
C PRO A 206 7.96 -18.29 21.26
N GLY A 207 8.91 -18.88 21.98
CA GLY A 207 10.33 -18.86 21.61
C GLY A 207 10.62 -19.42 20.21
N TRP A 208 9.82 -20.38 19.74
CA TRP A 208 9.95 -20.93 18.38
C TRP A 208 9.72 -19.88 17.30
N VAL A 209 8.90 -18.85 17.53
CA VAL A 209 8.68 -17.74 16.59
C VAL A 209 9.95 -16.91 16.46
N LEU A 210 10.59 -16.56 17.59
CA LEU A 210 11.85 -15.81 17.60
C LEU A 210 12.98 -16.61 16.93
N SER A 211 13.08 -17.89 17.24
CA SER A 211 14.04 -18.82 16.62
C SER A 211 13.79 -18.97 15.11
N SER A 212 12.54 -19.19 14.68
CA SER A 212 12.19 -19.35 13.26
C SER A 212 12.44 -18.06 12.48
N LEU A 213 12.18 -16.90 13.10
CA LEU A 213 12.48 -15.60 12.52
C LEU A 213 13.95 -15.43 12.24
N VAL A 214 14.91 -16.06 12.94
CA VAL A 214 16.36 -15.93 12.64
C VAL A 214 16.96 -17.15 11.93
N SER A 215 16.33 -18.32 12.07
CA SER A 215 16.79 -19.58 11.49
C SER A 215 16.34 -19.76 10.04
N LEU A 216 15.21 -19.19 9.63
CA LEU A 216 14.73 -19.30 8.26
C LEU A 216 15.74 -18.66 7.29
N ARG A 217 16.20 -19.44 6.33
CA ARG A 217 17.03 -19.01 5.20
C ARG A 217 16.23 -19.21 3.92
N GLY A 218 16.34 -18.30 2.97
CA GLY A 218 15.52 -18.34 1.76
C GLY A 218 14.34 -17.36 1.81
N GLU A 219 13.41 -17.54 0.89
CA GLU A 219 12.19 -16.75 0.77
C GLU A 219 11.32 -16.77 2.05
N PRO A 220 10.79 -15.62 2.50
CA PRO A 220 10.77 -14.33 1.79
C PRO A 220 12.01 -13.44 2.06
N PHE A 221 13.00 -13.89 2.84
CA PHE A 221 14.10 -13.05 3.34
C PHE A 221 15.32 -12.97 2.41
N ASP A 222 15.21 -13.41 1.16
CA ASP A 222 16.34 -13.42 0.20
C ASP A 222 16.75 -12.03 -0.30
N SER A 223 15.85 -11.04 -0.20
CA SER A 223 16.15 -9.67 -0.59
C SER A 223 16.67 -8.84 0.59
N PRO A 224 17.60 -7.90 0.36
CA PRO A 224 18.12 -7.05 1.43
C PRO A 224 17.03 -6.23 2.15
N LEU A 225 15.97 -5.85 1.43
CA LEU A 225 14.82 -5.15 1.97
C LEU A 225 14.04 -6.02 2.96
N GLN A 226 13.80 -7.28 2.62
CA GLN A 226 13.03 -8.20 3.46
C GLN A 226 13.81 -8.57 4.74
N GLU A 227 15.13 -8.59 4.67
CA GLU A 227 15.98 -8.76 5.85
C GLU A 227 15.89 -7.56 6.81
N GLU A 228 15.70 -6.33 6.30
CA GLU A 228 15.37 -5.18 7.17
C GLU A 228 13.98 -5.30 7.80
N VAL A 229 12.97 -5.76 7.04
CA VAL A 229 11.61 -5.99 7.56
C VAL A 229 11.63 -7.03 8.68
N ARG A 230 12.37 -8.12 8.48
CA ARG A 230 12.60 -9.18 9.46
C ARG A 230 13.25 -8.63 10.74
N ALA A 231 14.35 -7.90 10.61
CA ALA A 231 15.05 -7.29 11.75
C ALA A 231 14.13 -6.30 12.50
N THR A 232 13.34 -5.52 11.77
CA THR A 232 12.34 -4.61 12.32
C THR A 232 11.27 -5.35 13.11
N LEU A 233 10.69 -6.41 12.56
CA LEU A 233 9.68 -7.23 13.23
C LEU A 233 10.25 -7.82 14.53
N LEU A 234 11.45 -8.40 14.47
CA LEU A 234 12.15 -8.93 15.65
C LEU A 234 12.33 -7.87 16.73
N VAL A 235 12.80 -6.68 16.38
CA VAL A 235 12.98 -5.59 17.34
C VAL A 235 11.66 -5.15 17.98
N LEU A 236 10.57 -5.08 17.21
CA LEU A 236 9.25 -4.70 17.74
C LEU A 236 8.67 -5.75 18.68
N LEU A 237 8.96 -7.04 18.45
CA LEU A 237 8.62 -8.13 19.36
C LEU A 237 9.45 -8.05 20.65
N LEU A 238 10.74 -7.70 20.56
CA LEU A 238 11.62 -7.55 21.72
C LEU A 238 11.30 -6.34 22.60
N ASP A 239 10.45 -5.40 22.16
CA ASP A 239 9.94 -4.36 23.06
C ASP A 239 9.11 -4.96 24.23
N ALA A 240 8.66 -6.23 24.13
CA ALA A 240 8.09 -6.99 25.24
C ALA A 240 9.20 -7.61 26.12
N PRO A 241 9.24 -7.34 27.44
CA PRO A 241 10.30 -7.84 28.33
C PRO A 241 10.44 -9.36 28.38
N ALA A 242 9.34 -10.10 28.27
CA ALA A 242 9.38 -11.56 28.28
C ALA A 242 10.03 -12.15 27.02
N ASN A 243 9.79 -11.54 25.85
CA ASN A 243 10.48 -11.93 24.62
C ASN A 243 11.99 -11.66 24.71
N CYS A 244 12.43 -10.61 25.41
CA CYS A 244 13.85 -10.38 25.68
C CYS A 244 14.49 -11.51 26.50
N LYS A 245 13.79 -12.02 27.52
CA LYS A 245 14.26 -13.13 28.35
C LYS A 245 14.36 -14.42 27.54
N LEU A 246 13.32 -14.74 26.76
CA LEU A 246 13.33 -15.89 25.86
C LEU A 246 14.46 -15.78 24.83
N ALA A 247 14.64 -14.61 24.20
CA ALA A 247 15.72 -14.37 23.23
C ALA A 247 17.12 -14.54 23.84
N ALA A 248 17.30 -14.22 25.13
CA ALA A 248 18.56 -14.42 25.85
C ALA A 248 18.93 -15.89 26.03
N GLU A 249 17.97 -16.81 25.92
CA GLU A 249 18.16 -18.25 26.04
C GLU A 249 18.35 -18.94 24.68
N LEU A 250 18.17 -18.22 23.57
CA LEU A 250 18.22 -18.75 22.20
C LEU A 250 19.54 -18.36 21.49
N PRO A 251 20.51 -19.29 21.34
CA PRO A 251 21.81 -18.98 20.77
C PRO A 251 21.76 -18.38 19.36
N GLU A 252 20.87 -18.88 18.51
CA GLU A 252 20.67 -18.41 17.14
C GLU A 252 20.16 -16.96 17.08
N VAL A 253 19.36 -16.54 18.07
CA VAL A 253 18.86 -15.16 18.16
C VAL A 253 19.96 -14.23 18.62
N LEU A 254 20.75 -14.66 19.62
CA LEU A 254 21.94 -13.92 20.07
C LEU A 254 22.98 -13.78 18.95
N GLU A 255 23.20 -14.85 18.18
CA GLU A 255 24.10 -14.85 17.03
C GLU A 255 23.62 -13.83 15.97
N TYR A 256 22.34 -13.85 15.61
CA TYR A 256 21.74 -12.87 14.69
C TYR A 256 21.99 -11.42 15.14
N PHE A 257 21.79 -11.14 16.43
CA PHE A 257 22.03 -9.82 17.02
C PHE A 257 23.51 -9.46 17.22
N SER A 258 24.43 -10.38 16.94
CA SER A 258 25.87 -10.13 17.00
C SER A 258 26.50 -9.83 15.62
N GLN A 259 25.94 -10.38 14.55
CA GLN A 259 26.56 -10.36 13.22
C GLN A 259 26.18 -9.13 12.40
N GLY A 260 24.92 -8.68 12.50
CA GLY A 260 24.39 -7.62 11.63
C GLY A 260 24.30 -8.07 10.17
N PHE A 261 23.45 -7.40 9.39
CA PHE A 261 23.33 -7.63 7.96
C PHE A 261 23.64 -6.35 7.20
N LYS A 262 24.43 -6.48 6.12
CA LYS A 262 24.71 -5.39 5.19
C LYS A 262 24.95 -5.97 3.79
N LYS A 263 24.02 -5.73 2.88
CA LYS A 263 24.14 -6.14 1.48
C LYS A 263 23.70 -5.00 0.59
N LYS A 264 24.57 -4.63 -0.35
CA LYS A 264 24.23 -3.69 -1.41
C LYS A 264 23.67 -4.44 -2.61
N GLU A 265 22.61 -3.91 -3.18
CA GLU A 265 22.01 -4.50 -4.39
C GLU A 265 22.95 -4.30 -5.57
N ASP A 266 23.19 -5.36 -6.34
CA ASP A 266 24.05 -5.32 -7.52
C ASP A 266 23.30 -4.72 -8.71
N THR A 267 23.42 -3.40 -8.87
CA THR A 267 22.76 -2.66 -9.94
C THR A 267 23.61 -1.49 -10.39
N LEU A 268 23.63 -1.27 -11.70
CA LEU A 268 24.33 -0.14 -12.34
C LEU A 268 23.74 1.23 -12.00
N TRP A 269 22.58 1.27 -11.31
CA TRP A 269 21.86 2.49 -10.96
C TRP A 269 22.09 2.83 -9.49
N PRO A 270 22.89 3.87 -9.17
CA PRO A 270 23.28 4.17 -7.79
C PRO A 270 22.08 4.41 -6.85
N LEU A 271 21.04 5.12 -7.32
CA LEU A 271 19.83 5.34 -6.53
C LEU A 271 19.06 4.03 -6.29
N LYS A 272 18.98 3.13 -7.29
CA LYS A 272 18.34 1.83 -7.13
C LYS A 272 19.14 0.95 -6.17
N ALA A 273 20.47 0.96 -6.27
CA ALA A 273 21.35 0.29 -5.30
C ALA A 273 21.03 0.81 -3.90
N TYR A 274 21.01 2.14 -3.73
CA TYR A 274 20.77 2.78 -2.44
C TYR A 274 19.40 2.46 -1.81
N LEU A 275 18.35 2.36 -2.63
CA LEU A 275 16.98 2.08 -2.16
C LEU A 275 16.67 0.59 -1.94
N LEU A 276 17.36 -0.31 -2.65
CA LEU A 276 17.14 -1.76 -2.56
C LEU A 276 18.18 -2.48 -1.69
N SER A 277 19.27 -1.81 -1.32
CA SER A 277 20.23 -2.32 -0.35
C SER A 277 19.58 -2.49 1.03
N GLY A 278 20.15 -3.35 1.86
CA GLY A 278 19.70 -3.63 3.22
C GLY A 278 20.85 -3.47 4.20
N GLU A 279 20.58 -2.82 5.32
CA GLU A 279 21.49 -2.63 6.44
C GLU A 279 20.74 -2.65 7.76
N THR A 280 21.05 -3.62 8.61
CA THR A 280 20.36 -3.85 9.89
C THR A 280 21.23 -3.49 11.11
N THR A 281 22.39 -2.87 10.91
CA THR A 281 23.39 -2.59 11.97
C THR A 281 22.81 -1.81 13.16
N ASP A 282 21.95 -0.84 12.91
CA ASP A 282 21.25 -0.06 13.93
C ASP A 282 20.11 -0.83 14.61
N LEU A 283 19.34 -1.60 13.83
CA LEU A 283 18.24 -2.45 14.32
C LEU A 283 18.78 -3.56 15.21
N VAL A 284 19.84 -4.24 14.77
CA VAL A 284 20.52 -5.28 15.52
C VAL A 284 21.10 -4.73 16.83
N ARG A 285 21.72 -3.55 16.78
CA ARG A 285 22.18 -2.86 17.99
C ARG A 285 21.04 -2.40 18.90
N LYS A 286 19.87 -2.04 18.35
CA LYS A 286 18.67 -1.74 19.14
C LYS A 286 18.17 -3.00 19.84
N GLY A 287 18.03 -4.12 19.12
CA GLY A 287 17.64 -5.42 19.68
C GLY A 287 18.60 -5.90 20.78
N ALA A 288 19.91 -5.87 20.52
CA ALA A 288 20.92 -6.23 21.53
C ALA A 288 20.85 -5.37 22.79
N ARG A 289 20.52 -4.07 22.66
CA ARG A 289 20.30 -3.18 23.82
C ARG A 289 19.04 -3.52 24.60
N LEU A 290 17.96 -3.92 23.93
CA LEU A 290 16.73 -4.38 24.59
C LEU A 290 17.01 -5.65 25.40
N ILE A 291 17.66 -6.64 24.78
CA ILE A 291 18.05 -7.88 25.46
C ILE A 291 18.99 -7.60 26.64
N ALA A 292 20.06 -6.82 26.44
CA ALA A 292 21.02 -6.53 27.50
C ALA A 292 20.43 -5.70 28.65
N ARG A 293 19.38 -4.90 28.40
CA ARG A 293 18.67 -4.14 29.42
C ARG A 293 17.89 -5.07 30.36
N GLU A 294 17.17 -6.04 29.80
CA GLU A 294 16.35 -6.98 30.57
C GLU A 294 17.16 -8.17 31.12
N CYS A 295 18.20 -8.58 30.41
CA CYS A 295 19.11 -9.67 30.73
C CYS A 295 20.58 -9.22 30.66
N PRO A 296 21.08 -8.52 31.70
CA PRO A 296 22.46 -8.04 31.73
C PRO A 296 23.47 -9.18 31.56
N GLY A 297 24.40 -9.03 30.62
CA GLY A 297 25.46 -10.01 30.35
C GLY A 297 25.09 -11.11 29.35
N ALA A 298 23.84 -11.20 28.90
CA ALA A 298 23.42 -12.19 27.89
C ALA A 298 24.04 -11.96 26.50
N ILE A 299 24.27 -10.69 26.13
CA ILE A 299 24.84 -10.32 24.83
C ILE A 299 25.82 -9.16 24.98
N ALA A 300 26.95 -9.25 24.27
CA ALA A 300 27.87 -8.13 24.12
C ALA A 300 27.25 -7.08 23.18
N LEU A 301 27.25 -5.81 23.58
CA LEU A 301 26.68 -4.75 22.74
C LEU A 301 27.53 -4.56 21.47
N PRO A 302 26.95 -4.66 20.27
CA PRO A 302 27.66 -4.38 19.04
C PRO A 302 28.21 -2.94 19.03
N GLN A 303 29.38 -2.78 18.40
CA GLN A 303 29.98 -1.46 18.22
C GLN A 303 29.03 -0.50 17.49
N LYS A 304 29.14 0.79 17.79
CA LYS A 304 28.40 1.82 17.06
C LYS A 304 28.98 1.91 15.65
N TYR A 305 28.16 1.59 14.66
CA TYR A 305 28.43 1.89 13.26
C TYR A 305 27.41 2.91 12.75
N ASP A 306 27.88 3.86 11.95
CA ASP A 306 27.00 4.77 11.23
C ASP A 306 26.45 4.05 10.01
N ARG A 307 25.14 4.19 9.77
CA ARG A 307 24.48 3.59 8.61
C ARG A 307 25.04 4.19 7.31
N GLU A 308 25.31 3.33 6.34
CA GLU A 308 25.63 3.74 4.98
C GLU A 308 24.39 3.86 4.08
N THR A 309 23.33 3.13 4.40
CA THR A 309 22.06 3.15 3.65
C THR A 309 20.93 3.78 4.48
N PRO A 310 19.88 4.34 3.85
CA PRO A 310 18.78 4.94 4.58
C PRO A 310 18.02 3.90 5.39
N SER A 311 17.24 4.34 6.37
CA SER A 311 16.29 3.46 7.05
C SER A 311 15.24 2.92 6.09
N LEU A 312 14.62 1.79 6.45
CA LEU A 312 13.50 1.19 5.73
C LEU A 312 12.40 2.23 5.40
N GLN A 313 12.05 3.07 6.36
CA GLN A 313 11.06 4.14 6.17
C GLN A 313 11.52 5.19 5.14
N MET A 314 12.78 5.62 5.21
CA MET A 314 13.33 6.58 4.24
C MET A 314 13.44 5.97 2.83
N LYS A 315 13.79 4.69 2.71
CA LYS A 315 13.80 3.96 1.43
C LYS A 315 12.40 3.93 0.82
N TYR A 316 11.40 3.61 1.64
CA TYR A 316 10.00 3.61 1.23
C TYR A 316 9.56 5.00 0.75
N ASP A 317 9.80 6.05 1.54
CA ASP A 317 9.41 7.42 1.21
C ASP A 317 10.10 7.92 -0.06
N LEU A 318 11.41 7.65 -0.22
CA LEU A 318 12.17 8.03 -1.40
C LEU A 318 11.73 7.26 -2.65
N ARG A 319 11.47 5.95 -2.55
CA ARG A 319 10.99 5.14 -3.70
C ARG A 319 9.63 5.64 -4.17
N ASN A 320 8.74 5.93 -3.25
CA ASN A 320 7.42 6.45 -3.56
C ASN A 320 7.47 7.84 -4.15
N MET A 321 8.22 8.74 -3.52
CA MET A 321 8.44 10.08 -4.05
C MET A 321 9.03 10.00 -5.46
N TRP A 322 10.05 9.17 -5.69
CA TRP A 322 10.74 9.08 -6.99
C TRP A 322 9.82 8.58 -8.11
N THR A 323 9.15 7.45 -7.90
CA THR A 323 8.25 6.83 -8.88
C THR A 323 7.06 7.75 -9.19
N THR A 324 6.44 8.33 -8.16
CA THR A 324 5.36 9.31 -8.31
C THR A 324 5.86 10.55 -9.04
N THR A 325 7.04 11.08 -8.69
CA THR A 325 7.64 12.27 -9.33
C THR A 325 7.93 12.01 -10.80
N MET A 326 8.59 10.91 -11.14
CA MET A 326 8.94 10.59 -12.52
C MET A 326 7.71 10.41 -13.40
N LEU A 327 6.71 9.66 -12.92
CA LEU A 327 5.45 9.50 -13.64
C LEU A 327 4.74 10.83 -13.84
N THR A 328 4.69 11.65 -12.79
CA THR A 328 4.01 12.95 -12.81
C THR A 328 4.72 13.94 -13.73
N VAL A 329 6.05 14.01 -13.70
CA VAL A 329 6.86 14.85 -14.59
C VAL A 329 6.70 14.40 -16.04
N ALA A 330 6.81 13.09 -16.31
CA ALA A 330 6.65 12.56 -17.66
C ALA A 330 5.26 12.88 -18.22
N TRP A 331 4.21 12.70 -17.41
CA TRP A 331 2.84 13.03 -17.78
C TRP A 331 2.64 14.54 -18.01
N GLY A 332 3.11 15.38 -17.09
CA GLY A 332 3.03 16.84 -17.21
C GLY A 332 3.79 17.35 -18.44
N ALA A 333 5.01 16.85 -18.68
CA ALA A 333 5.79 17.17 -19.86
C ALA A 333 5.09 16.73 -21.15
N PHE A 334 4.50 15.53 -21.17
CA PHE A 334 3.71 15.03 -22.30
C PHE A 334 2.49 15.94 -22.59
N ARG A 335 1.79 16.42 -21.56
CA ARG A 335 0.66 17.36 -21.69
C ARG A 335 1.11 18.74 -22.20
N GLY A 336 2.31 19.18 -21.84
CA GLY A 336 2.92 20.42 -22.32
C GLY A 336 3.58 20.32 -23.70
N TRP A 337 3.74 19.12 -24.25
CA TRP A 337 4.43 18.87 -25.52
C TRP A 337 3.62 19.36 -26.73
N THR A 338 4.22 20.22 -27.53
CA THR A 338 3.60 20.85 -28.72
C THR A 338 3.87 20.10 -30.02
N GLY A 339 4.72 19.07 -30.02
CA GLY A 339 5.17 18.37 -31.24
C GLY A 339 6.45 18.94 -31.85
N VAL A 340 6.90 20.13 -31.43
CA VAL A 340 8.10 20.82 -31.95
C VAL A 340 9.03 21.17 -30.80
N VAL A 341 10.33 20.90 -30.96
CA VAL A 341 11.34 21.27 -29.97
C VAL A 341 11.79 22.71 -30.22
N ASN A 342 11.26 23.64 -29.42
CA ASN A 342 11.74 25.01 -29.34
C ASN A 342 11.70 25.51 -27.88
N VAL A 343 12.38 26.63 -27.60
CA VAL A 343 12.52 27.18 -26.23
C VAL A 343 11.16 27.39 -25.55
N SER A 344 10.17 27.90 -26.28
CA SER A 344 8.82 28.10 -25.74
C SER A 344 8.10 26.79 -25.41
N SER A 345 8.32 25.72 -26.19
CA SER A 345 7.79 24.39 -25.91
C SER A 345 8.47 23.75 -24.71
N VAL A 346 9.79 23.96 -24.53
CA VAL A 346 10.51 23.52 -23.33
C VAL A 346 9.96 24.22 -22.08
N PHE A 347 9.82 25.55 -22.10
CA PHE A 347 9.22 26.29 -20.98
C PHE A 347 7.79 25.83 -20.68
N ARG A 348 6.99 25.53 -21.72
CA ARG A 348 5.64 24.99 -21.55
C ARG A 348 5.67 23.61 -20.89
N MET A 349 6.52 22.69 -21.34
CA MET A 349 6.67 21.37 -20.72
C MET A 349 7.06 21.48 -19.25
N VAL A 350 8.04 22.33 -18.92
CA VAL A 350 8.48 22.57 -17.54
C VAL A 350 7.35 23.12 -16.68
N ARG A 351 6.60 24.11 -17.18
CA ARG A 351 5.45 24.68 -16.46
C ARG A 351 4.37 23.63 -16.19
N PHE A 352 4.06 22.77 -17.17
CA PHE A 352 3.06 21.71 -16.99
C PHE A 352 3.56 20.60 -16.06
N ALA A 353 4.84 20.23 -16.13
CA ALA A 353 5.46 19.29 -15.20
C ALA A 353 5.46 19.83 -13.75
N ALA A 354 5.86 21.08 -13.55
CA ALA A 354 5.83 21.75 -12.25
C ALA A 354 4.39 21.88 -11.70
N GLY A 355 3.43 22.25 -12.56
CA GLY A 355 2.01 22.30 -12.20
C GLY A 355 1.46 20.93 -11.79
N ALA A 356 1.81 19.87 -12.52
CA ALA A 356 1.42 18.50 -12.20
C ALA A 356 2.04 18.03 -10.88
N LEU A 357 3.33 18.30 -10.64
CA LEU A 357 4.00 17.97 -9.39
C LEU A 357 3.36 18.67 -8.18
N GLY A 358 3.17 19.99 -8.28
CA GLY A 358 2.51 20.75 -7.21
C GLY A 358 1.08 20.26 -6.97
N GLY A 359 0.36 19.89 -8.04
CA GLY A 359 -0.96 19.28 -7.93
C GLY A 359 -0.98 17.92 -7.24
N VAL A 360 -0.06 17.02 -7.60
CA VAL A 360 0.05 15.69 -6.97
C VAL A 360 0.47 15.82 -5.51
N ALA A 361 1.42 16.71 -5.19
CA ALA A 361 1.82 16.95 -3.80
C ALA A 361 0.65 17.43 -2.92
N LEU A 362 -0.19 18.33 -3.45
CA LEU A 362 -1.39 18.81 -2.74
C LEU A 362 -2.42 17.68 -2.55
N LEU A 363 -2.67 16.88 -3.58
CA LEU A 363 -3.60 15.74 -3.50
C LEU A 363 -3.10 14.66 -2.53
N GLU A 364 -1.80 14.35 -2.54
CA GLU A 364 -1.17 13.41 -1.60
C GLU A 364 -1.25 13.95 -0.17
N GLY A 365 -0.95 15.24 0.04
CA GLY A 365 -1.07 15.87 1.37
C GLY A 365 -2.49 15.80 1.92
N LEU A 366 -3.49 16.06 1.08
CA LEU A 366 -4.90 15.91 1.44
C LEU A 366 -5.24 14.44 1.77
N TRP A 367 -4.79 13.50 0.93
CA TRP A 367 -5.01 12.06 1.15
C TRP A 367 -4.44 11.60 2.49
N ARG A 368 -3.18 11.97 2.80
CA ARG A 368 -2.51 11.61 4.07
C ARG A 368 -3.19 12.21 5.29
N ALA A 369 -3.67 13.45 5.19
CA ALA A 369 -4.42 14.08 6.27
C ALA A 369 -5.72 13.31 6.56
N GLN A 370 -6.43 12.90 5.50
CA GLN A 370 -7.64 12.09 5.62
C GLN A 370 -7.37 10.69 6.18
N GLU A 371 -6.27 10.04 5.76
CA GLU A 371 -5.84 8.77 6.36
C GLU A 371 -5.59 8.88 7.85
N SER A 372 -4.85 9.91 8.27
CA SER A 372 -4.59 10.15 9.69
C SER A 372 -5.87 10.42 10.50
N MET A 373 -6.89 11.01 9.89
CA MET A 373 -8.19 11.19 10.53
C MET A 373 -8.96 9.86 10.62
N ILE A 374 -8.99 9.06 9.54
CA ILE A 374 -9.71 7.79 9.49
C ILE A 374 -9.11 6.75 10.45
N ASP A 375 -7.79 6.76 10.61
CA ASP A 375 -7.09 5.85 11.52
C ASP A 375 -7.24 6.26 13.01
N ALA A 376 -7.76 7.46 13.31
CA ALA A 376 -7.93 7.91 14.68
C ALA A 376 -9.14 7.23 15.36
N PRO A 377 -9.03 6.80 16.64
CA PRO A 377 -10.10 6.08 17.34
C PRO A 377 -11.44 6.81 17.35
N TRP A 378 -11.42 8.13 17.63
CA TRP A 378 -12.63 8.97 17.69
C TRP A 378 -13.43 8.97 16.38
N TYR A 379 -12.76 8.80 15.23
CA TYR A 379 -13.43 8.79 13.94
C TYR A 379 -14.23 7.50 13.72
N CYS A 380 -13.73 6.37 14.23
CA CYS A 380 -14.38 5.07 14.09
C CYS A 380 -15.42 4.78 15.20
N GLU A 381 -15.25 5.37 16.38
CA GLU A 381 -16.07 5.10 17.56
C GLU A 381 -17.34 5.97 17.62
N GLU A 382 -17.28 7.21 17.12
CA GLU A 382 -18.38 8.16 17.22
C GLU A 382 -19.10 8.37 15.89
N SER A 383 -20.20 7.65 15.66
CA SER A 383 -20.97 7.77 14.40
C SER A 383 -21.47 9.19 14.11
N ARG A 384 -21.71 9.99 15.16
CA ARG A 384 -22.13 11.39 15.06
C ARG A 384 -21.05 12.31 14.48
N VAL A 385 -19.77 11.92 14.61
CA VAL A 385 -18.61 12.66 14.08
C VAL A 385 -18.18 12.06 12.74
N MET A 386 -18.15 10.74 12.66
CA MET A 386 -17.73 9.99 11.47
C MET A 386 -18.48 10.39 10.20
N LEU A 387 -19.82 10.41 10.25
CA LEU A 387 -20.67 10.68 9.08
C LEU A 387 -20.48 12.10 8.50
N PRO A 388 -20.56 13.19 9.30
CA PRO A 388 -20.31 14.53 8.78
C PRO A 388 -18.86 14.71 8.33
N CYS A 389 -17.87 14.13 9.02
CA CYS A 389 -16.48 14.16 8.58
C CYS A 389 -16.30 13.43 7.23
N SER A 390 -16.91 12.26 7.04
CA SER A 390 -16.90 11.52 5.78
C SER A 390 -17.49 12.34 4.63
N ALA A 391 -18.64 12.98 4.88
CA ALA A 391 -19.32 13.82 3.90
C ALA A 391 -18.46 15.04 3.52
N ALA A 392 -17.82 15.67 4.52
CA ALA A 392 -16.90 16.77 4.29
C ALA A 392 -15.68 16.33 3.46
N MET A 393 -15.07 15.18 3.79
CA MET A 393 -13.96 14.61 3.01
C MET A 393 -14.37 14.33 1.56
N CYS A 394 -15.56 13.77 1.32
CA CYS A 394 -16.08 13.58 -0.04
C CYS A 394 -16.19 14.90 -0.80
N GLY A 395 -16.73 15.95 -0.17
CA GLY A 395 -16.83 17.28 -0.77
C GLY A 395 -15.48 17.90 -1.11
N VAL A 396 -14.52 17.83 -0.17
CA VAL A 396 -13.15 18.33 -0.37
C VAL A 396 -12.44 17.54 -1.48
N ASN A 397 -12.59 16.21 -1.52
CA ASN A 397 -12.03 15.37 -2.57
C ASN A 397 -12.60 15.74 -3.94
N CYS A 398 -13.92 15.93 -4.06
CA CYS A 398 -14.53 16.37 -5.33
C CYS A 398 -14.01 17.73 -5.80
N ALA A 399 -13.82 18.68 -4.87
CA ALA A 399 -13.25 19.99 -5.18
C ALA A 399 -11.78 19.89 -5.62
N ALA A 400 -10.98 19.11 -4.90
CA ALA A 400 -9.56 18.89 -5.20
C ALA A 400 -9.38 18.16 -6.53
N TRP A 401 -10.21 17.15 -6.82
CA TRP A 401 -10.25 16.43 -8.08
C TRP A 401 -10.67 17.30 -9.25
N ALA A 402 -11.73 18.10 -9.09
CA ALA A 402 -12.16 19.05 -10.12
C ALA A 402 -11.06 20.08 -10.41
N TRP A 403 -10.37 20.55 -9.36
CA TRP A 403 -9.24 21.47 -9.49
C TRP A 403 -8.08 20.81 -10.22
N ALA A 404 -7.70 19.58 -9.84
CA ALA A 404 -6.58 18.86 -10.42
C ALA A 404 -6.80 18.51 -11.89
N PHE A 405 -8.03 18.12 -12.24
CA PHE A 405 -8.45 17.85 -13.60
C PHE A 405 -8.35 19.12 -14.48
N LYS A 406 -8.81 20.26 -13.95
CA LYS A 406 -8.85 21.55 -14.66
C LYS A 406 -7.49 22.24 -14.78
N ARG A 407 -6.69 22.24 -13.71
CA ARG A 407 -5.61 23.22 -13.53
C ARG A 407 -4.21 22.64 -13.59
N THR A 408 -4.02 21.38 -13.20
CA THR A 408 -2.66 20.85 -12.96
C THR A 408 -2.34 19.58 -13.73
N ALA A 409 -3.29 18.96 -14.42
CA ALA A 409 -3.12 17.63 -15.04
C ALA A 409 -2.64 16.54 -14.03
N ALA A 410 -2.75 16.81 -12.73
CA ALA A 410 -2.28 15.96 -11.65
C ALA A 410 -3.20 14.76 -11.39
N MET A 411 -4.44 14.81 -11.88
CA MET A 411 -5.45 13.78 -11.63
C MET A 411 -5.00 12.38 -12.05
N ALA A 412 -4.54 12.23 -13.30
CA ALA A 412 -4.13 10.93 -13.84
C ALA A 412 -2.95 10.30 -13.09
N PRO A 413 -1.81 11.00 -12.87
CA PRO A 413 -0.70 10.43 -12.10
C PRO A 413 -1.08 10.17 -10.64
N PHE A 414 -1.87 11.04 -10.00
CA PHE A 414 -2.35 10.81 -8.63
C PHE A 414 -3.21 9.54 -8.54
N THR A 415 -4.21 9.40 -9.42
CA THR A 415 -5.11 8.23 -9.48
C THR A 415 -4.31 6.94 -9.71
N PHE A 416 -3.35 6.94 -10.63
CA PHE A 416 -2.49 5.78 -10.87
C PHE A 416 -1.64 5.43 -9.64
N CYS A 417 -1.04 6.44 -8.99
CA CYS A 417 -0.20 6.21 -7.82
C CYS A 417 -1.02 5.63 -6.67
N ILE A 418 -2.21 6.13 -6.39
CA ILE A 418 -3.03 5.63 -5.28
C ILE A 418 -3.64 4.25 -5.58
N PHE A 419 -4.34 4.09 -6.71
CA PHE A 419 -5.17 2.89 -6.94
C PHE A 419 -4.44 1.73 -7.59
N VAL A 420 -3.32 1.97 -8.26
CA VAL A 420 -2.59 0.92 -8.99
C VAL A 420 -1.27 0.65 -8.31
N LYS A 421 -0.50 1.70 -7.99
CA LYS A 421 0.81 1.54 -7.38
C LYS A 421 0.70 1.25 -5.88
N ASP A 422 0.04 2.12 -5.12
CA ASP A 422 0.10 2.02 -3.66
C ASP A 422 -0.72 0.85 -3.12
N ASP A 423 -1.83 0.49 -3.78
CA ASP A 423 -2.69 -0.65 -3.40
C ASP A 423 -2.11 -2.02 -3.81
N HIS A 424 -1.35 -2.12 -4.90
CA HIS A 424 -0.80 -3.42 -5.37
C HIS A 424 0.70 -3.60 -5.10
N SER A 425 1.46 -2.54 -4.87
CA SER A 425 2.93 -2.62 -4.84
C SER A 425 3.61 -2.07 -3.59
N ASP A 426 2.91 -1.29 -2.75
CA ASP A 426 3.53 -0.62 -1.59
C ASP A 426 2.94 -1.07 -0.24
N SER A 427 3.07 -2.38 -0.04
CA SER A 427 3.01 -3.22 1.15
C SER A 427 3.43 -2.69 2.54
N TYR A 428 4.12 -1.55 2.61
CA TYR A 428 4.95 -1.18 3.76
C TYR A 428 4.70 0.25 4.28
N ARG A 429 3.61 0.89 3.83
CA ARG A 429 3.24 2.28 4.17
C ARG A 429 2.94 2.52 5.66
N SER A 430 2.67 1.45 6.40
CA SER A 430 2.29 1.45 7.82
C SER A 430 3.49 1.59 8.77
N PHE A 431 4.73 1.58 8.28
CA PHE A 431 5.93 1.62 9.12
C PHE A 431 6.31 3.02 9.62
N LYS A 432 5.39 3.69 10.33
CA LYS A 432 5.82 4.77 11.24
C LYS A 432 6.42 4.12 12.49
N ILE A 433 7.71 3.77 12.42
CA ILE A 433 8.50 3.24 13.54
C ILE A 433 9.23 4.38 14.24
#